data_AF-A0AAV2TQR9-F1
#
_entry.id   AF-A0AAV2TQR9-F1
#
_cell.length_a   1.000
_cell.length_b   1.000
_cell.length_c   1.000
_cell.angle_alpha   90.00
_cell.angle_beta   90.00
_cell.angle_gamma   90.00
#
_symmetry.space_group_name_H-M   'P 1'
#
loop_
_entity.id
_entity.type
_entity.pdbx_description
1 polymer ?
#
loop_
_entity_poly.entity_id
_entity_poly.type
_entity_poly.pdbx_seq_one_letter_code
_entity_poly.pdbx_strand_id
1 'polypeptide(L)'
;MADLKEQPCFLKDLKPNMKRVSTIFIVLELGPTTRTKDGNEVRTAKVADRTGTINLSVWNENSSLIAPCDVLQLVQGNTTVRGGCLTLNVGRYGQLIKIGEFCFPFVESPDFSAYNEEWVAKMSEGNQQQKKAEQLAK
;
A
#
# COMPACT_ATOMS: atom_id res chain seq x y z
N MET A 1 0.58 23.23 -16.73
CA MET A 1 1.87 22.83 -16.12
C MET A 1 1.77 21.34 -15.82
N ALA A 2 2.04 20.52 -16.83
CA ALA A 2 2.24 19.08 -16.69
C ALA A 2 3.76 18.81 -16.74
N ASP A 3 4.17 17.60 -16.37
CA ASP A 3 5.53 17.04 -16.50
C ASP A 3 6.50 17.25 -15.32
N LEU A 4 6.14 16.68 -14.17
CA LEU A 4 7.10 15.86 -13.44
C LEU A 4 6.76 14.41 -13.76
N LYS A 5 7.58 13.74 -14.57
CA LYS A 5 7.56 12.26 -14.65
C LYS A 5 7.73 11.74 -13.23
N GLU A 6 6.64 11.34 -12.57
CA GLU A 6 6.70 10.58 -11.33
C GLU A 6 7.35 9.24 -11.66
N GLN A 7 8.68 9.20 -11.61
CA GLN A 7 9.46 8.00 -11.84
C GLN A 7 9.00 6.96 -10.81
N PRO A 8 8.57 5.77 -11.26
CA PRO A 8 8.14 4.73 -10.33
C PRO A 8 9.33 4.31 -9.46
N CYS A 9 9.14 4.28 -8.15
CA CYS A 9 10.10 3.75 -7.20
C CYS A 9 9.92 2.24 -7.00
N PHE A 10 10.95 1.58 -6.46
CA PHE A 10 10.88 0.18 -6.10
C PHE A 10 10.21 -0.02 -4.74
N LEU A 11 9.68 -1.22 -4.52
CA LEU A 11 9.03 -1.57 -3.25
C LEU A 11 9.98 -1.43 -2.05
N LYS A 12 11.27 -1.73 -2.22
CA LYS A 12 12.29 -1.53 -1.17
C LYS A 12 12.47 -0.09 -0.70
N ASP A 13 12.10 0.89 -1.53
CA ASP A 13 12.31 2.32 -1.23
C ASP A 13 11.13 2.89 -0.42
N LEU A 14 10.08 2.09 -0.22
CA LEU A 14 8.89 2.47 0.52
C LEU A 14 9.15 2.53 2.03
N LYS A 15 8.63 3.58 2.64
CA LYS A 15 8.73 3.87 4.08
C LYS A 15 7.35 4.20 4.63
N PRO A 16 7.13 4.13 5.95
CA PRO A 16 5.88 4.58 6.56
C PRO A 16 5.50 6.02 6.17
N ASN A 17 4.21 6.26 5.96
CA ASN A 17 3.59 7.59 5.76
C ASN A 17 4.06 8.37 4.51
N MET A 18 4.54 7.68 3.48
CA MET A 18 4.83 8.31 2.18
C MET A 18 3.53 8.63 1.45
N LYS A 19 3.54 9.76 0.74
CA LYS A 19 2.43 10.25 -0.09
C LYS A 19 2.90 10.39 -1.53
N ARG A 20 1.98 10.28 -2.49
CA ARG A 20 2.27 10.37 -3.93
C ARG A 20 3.31 9.35 -4.39
N VAL A 21 3.14 8.11 -3.94
CA VAL A 21 3.99 6.99 -4.33
C VAL A 21 3.55 6.50 -5.70
N SER A 22 4.51 6.36 -6.61
CA SER A 22 4.32 5.71 -7.91
C SER A 22 5.20 4.46 -7.95
N THR A 23 4.65 3.31 -8.31
CA THR A 23 5.40 2.04 -8.36
C THR A 23 4.75 1.06 -9.33
N ILE A 24 5.53 0.11 -9.84
CA ILE A 24 5.08 -0.92 -10.78
C ILE A 24 5.36 -2.27 -10.15
N PHE A 25 4.37 -3.15 -10.16
CA PHE A 25 4.45 -4.47 -9.54
C PHE A 25 3.57 -5.48 -10.26
N ILE A 26 3.84 -6.76 -10.01
CA ILE A 26 2.95 -7.87 -10.36
C ILE A 26 2.11 -8.28 -9.14
N VAL A 27 0.85 -8.62 -9.36
CA VAL A 27 -0.03 -9.19 -8.34
C VAL A 27 0.26 -10.68 -8.18
N LEU A 28 0.62 -11.11 -6.98
CA LEU A 28 0.88 -12.51 -6.66
C LEU A 28 -0.38 -13.20 -6.16
N GLU A 29 -0.99 -12.64 -5.12
CA GLU A 29 -2.14 -13.26 -4.46
C GLU A 29 -3.19 -12.22 -4.06
N LEU A 30 -4.45 -12.65 -4.04
CA LEU A 30 -5.58 -11.85 -3.59
C LEU A 30 -6.15 -12.48 -2.32
N GLY A 31 -6.12 -11.72 -1.23
CA GLY A 31 -6.77 -12.10 0.02
C GLY A 31 -8.29 -12.00 -0.06
N PRO A 32 -8.99 -12.36 1.03
CA PRO A 32 -10.44 -12.26 1.08
C PRO A 32 -10.92 -10.80 1.03
N THR A 33 -12.10 -10.58 0.44
CA THR A 33 -12.78 -9.29 0.55
C THR A 33 -13.42 -9.17 1.92
N THR A 34 -13.18 -8.03 2.57
CA THR A 34 -13.83 -7.67 3.83
C THR A 34 -14.65 -6.40 3.62
N ARG A 35 -15.81 -6.31 4.28
CA ARG A 35 -16.64 -5.10 4.24
C ARG A 35 -16.46 -4.33 5.54
N THR A 36 -16.13 -3.05 5.44
CA THR A 36 -16.02 -2.16 6.60
C THR A 36 -17.40 -1.79 7.13
N LYS A 37 -17.45 -1.26 8.35
CA LYS A 37 -18.69 -0.79 8.98
C LYS A 37 -19.41 0.28 8.15
N ASP A 38 -18.64 1.05 7.39
CA ASP A 38 -19.14 2.12 6.52
C ASP A 38 -19.62 1.60 5.15
N GLY A 39 -19.64 0.27 4.94
CA GLY A 39 -20.10 -0.37 3.71
C GLY A 39 -19.05 -0.47 2.60
N ASN A 40 -17.84 0.05 2.81
CA ASN A 40 -16.76 -0.04 1.83
C ASN A 40 -16.18 -1.46 1.78
N GLU A 41 -15.82 -1.92 0.60
CA GLU A 41 -15.14 -3.21 0.41
C GLU A 41 -13.63 -2.98 0.37
N VAL A 42 -12.89 -3.83 1.08
CA VAL A 42 -11.43 -3.77 1.10
C VAL A 42 -10.86 -5.17 1.03
N ARG A 43 -9.83 -5.31 0.19
CA ARG A 43 -9.08 -6.54 -0.02
C ARG A 43 -7.59 -6.24 0.10
N THR A 44 -6.86 -7.17 0.72
CA THR A 44 -5.40 -7.14 0.72
C THR A 44 -4.89 -8.01 -0.42
N ALA A 45 -3.97 -7.49 -1.22
CA ALA A 45 -3.29 -8.21 -2.28
C ALA A 45 -1.79 -8.25 -1.97
N LYS A 46 -1.14 -9.39 -2.18
CA LYS A 46 0.32 -9.45 -2.15
C LYS A 46 0.85 -9.09 -3.53
N VAL A 47 1.73 -8.11 -3.59
CA VAL A 47 2.33 -7.65 -4.84
C VAL A 47 3.85 -7.70 -4.75
N ALA A 48 4.51 -7.81 -5.89
CA ALA A 48 5.96 -8.00 -5.95
C ALA A 48 6.62 -7.21 -7.09
N ASP A 49 7.88 -6.87 -6.86
CA ASP A 49 8.79 -6.38 -7.87
C ASP A 49 10.15 -7.08 -7.75
N ARG A 50 11.13 -6.65 -8.53
CA ARG A 50 12.50 -7.20 -8.49
C ARG A 50 13.23 -7.00 -7.16
N THR A 51 12.64 -6.31 -6.20
CA THR A 51 13.25 -5.96 -4.91
C THR A 51 12.60 -6.64 -3.71
N GLY A 52 11.38 -7.18 -3.84
CA GLY A 52 10.69 -7.89 -2.77
C GLY A 52 9.17 -7.85 -2.93
N THR A 53 8.47 -8.12 -1.84
CA THR A 53 7.00 -8.11 -1.79
C THR A 53 6.47 -7.09 -0.81
N ILE A 54 5.23 -6.64 -1.02
CA ILE A 54 4.50 -5.83 -0.05
C ILE A 54 2.99 -6.12 -0.12
N ASN A 55 2.29 -5.93 0.98
CA ASN A 55 0.84 -5.90 1.01
C ASN A 55 0.30 -4.59 0.41
N LEU A 56 -0.63 -4.72 -0.54
CA LEU A 56 -1.41 -3.66 -1.14
C LEU A 56 -2.87 -3.73 -0.66
N SER A 57 -3.38 -2.66 -0.04
CA SER A 57 -4.79 -2.51 0.27
C SER A 57 -5.55 -1.86 -0.88
N VAL A 58 -6.53 -2.58 -1.41
CA VAL A 58 -7.35 -2.17 -2.56
C VAL A 58 -8.81 -2.07 -2.13
N TRP A 59 -9.44 -0.96 -2.50
CA TRP A 59 -10.76 -0.58 -1.99
C TRP A 59 -11.80 -0.53 -3.11
N ASN A 60 -13.03 -0.88 -2.77
CA ASN A 60 -14.24 -0.74 -3.58
C ASN A 60 -14.07 -1.36 -4.98
N GLU A 61 -14.44 -0.64 -6.04
CA GLU A 61 -14.40 -1.11 -7.43
C GLU A 61 -13.01 -1.58 -7.86
N ASN A 62 -11.94 -0.97 -7.35
CA ASN A 62 -10.58 -1.43 -7.68
C ASN A 62 -10.31 -2.86 -7.19
N SER A 63 -11.00 -3.31 -6.12
CA SER A 63 -10.78 -4.64 -5.55
C SER A 63 -11.30 -5.79 -6.43
N SER A 64 -12.26 -5.51 -7.31
CA SER A 64 -12.80 -6.46 -8.28
C SER A 64 -12.12 -6.40 -9.65
N LEU A 65 -11.37 -5.32 -9.93
CA LEU A 65 -10.68 -5.10 -11.21
C LEU A 65 -9.25 -5.68 -11.28
N ILE A 66 -8.74 -6.21 -10.16
CA ILE A 66 -7.40 -6.81 -10.09
C ILE A 66 -7.49 -8.33 -10.07
N ALA A 67 -6.54 -8.99 -10.75
CA ALA A 67 -6.36 -10.43 -10.76
C ALA A 67 -4.89 -10.81 -10.46
N PRO A 68 -4.63 -12.03 -9.97
CA PRO A 68 -3.27 -12.57 -9.94
C PRO A 68 -2.64 -12.53 -11.33
N CYS A 69 -1.32 -12.36 -11.38
CA CYS A 69 -0.52 -12.18 -12.60
C CYS A 69 -0.72 -10.85 -13.35
N ASP A 70 -1.60 -9.95 -12.91
CA ASP A 70 -1.67 -8.60 -13.48
C ASP A 70 -0.41 -7.79 -13.17
N VAL A 71 0.10 -7.07 -14.16
CA VAL A 71 1.16 -6.07 -13.97
C VAL A 71 0.51 -4.70 -13.93
N LEU A 72 0.60 -4.07 -12.76
CA LEU A 72 -0.09 -2.83 -12.47
C LEU A 72 0.93 -1.72 -12.16
N GLN A 73 0.65 -0.52 -12.68
CA GLN A 73 1.27 0.70 -12.22
C GLN A 73 0.32 1.38 -11.24
N LEU A 74 0.78 1.57 -10.00
CA LEU A 74 0.14 2.47 -9.05
C LEU A 74 0.69 3.88 -9.25
N VAL A 75 -0.22 4.85 -9.37
CA VAL A 75 0.10 6.29 -9.42
C VAL A 75 -0.55 6.99 -8.24
N GLN A 76 0.14 7.95 -7.62
CA GLN A 76 -0.35 8.72 -6.47
C GLN A 76 -0.85 7.89 -5.28
N GLY A 77 -0.25 6.71 -5.08
CA GLY A 77 -0.46 5.88 -3.91
C GLY A 77 0.05 6.51 -2.61
N ASN A 78 -0.19 5.83 -1.50
CA ASN A 78 0.40 6.17 -0.22
C ASN A 78 0.75 4.93 0.58
N THR A 79 1.63 5.08 1.56
CA THR A 79 1.99 4.00 2.48
C THR A 79 1.52 4.32 3.89
N THR A 80 1.04 3.31 4.58
CA THR A 80 0.65 3.39 5.99
C THR A 80 1.22 2.19 6.73
N VAL A 81 1.36 2.30 8.05
CA VAL A 81 1.58 1.12 8.88
C VAL A 81 0.25 0.74 9.50
N ARG A 82 -0.15 -0.52 9.39
CA ARG A 82 -1.35 -1.06 10.05
C ARG A 82 -1.00 -2.33 10.79
N GLY A 83 -1.21 -2.34 12.11
CA GLY A 83 -0.90 -3.51 12.93
C GLY A 83 0.58 -3.91 12.92
N GLY A 84 1.50 -2.94 12.75
CA GLY A 84 2.93 -3.21 12.66
C GLY A 84 3.43 -3.61 11.27
N CYS A 85 2.56 -3.67 10.26
CA CYS A 85 2.93 -4.00 8.88
C CYS A 85 2.90 -2.76 7.99
N LEU A 86 3.94 -2.52 7.20
CA LEU A 86 3.90 -1.50 6.13
C LEU A 86 2.95 -1.98 5.04
N THR A 87 2.04 -1.11 4.63
CA THR A 87 1.00 -1.42 3.66
C THR A 87 0.98 -0.30 2.62
N LEU A 88 1.02 -0.70 1.35
CA LEU A 88 0.78 0.19 0.22
C LEU A 88 -0.72 0.34 0.02
N ASN A 89 -1.19 1.55 -0.28
CA ASN A 89 -2.59 1.84 -0.52
C ASN A 89 -2.73 2.59 -1.83
N VAL A 90 -3.78 2.29 -2.58
CA VAL A 90 -4.14 3.08 -3.76
C VAL A 90 -4.45 4.52 -3.36
N GLY A 91 -5.17 4.72 -2.25
CA GLY A 91 -5.52 6.06 -1.77
C GLY A 91 -6.65 6.72 -2.56
N ARG A 92 -7.14 7.86 -2.07
CA ARG A 92 -8.33 8.56 -2.63
C ARG A 92 -8.12 9.06 -4.07
N TYR A 93 -6.91 9.50 -4.38
CA TYR A 93 -6.55 10.07 -5.69
C TYR A 93 -5.64 9.15 -6.50
N GLY A 94 -5.25 8.00 -5.94
CA GLY A 94 -4.39 7.09 -6.65
C GLY A 94 -5.15 6.24 -7.64
N GLN A 95 -4.41 5.74 -8.63
CA GLN A 95 -4.93 5.00 -9.75
C GLN A 95 -4.12 3.73 -9.94
N LEU A 96 -4.81 2.62 -10.22
CA LEU A 96 -4.19 1.40 -10.71
C LEU A 96 -4.39 1.32 -12.20
N ILE A 97 -3.29 1.24 -12.94
CA ILE A 97 -3.29 1.16 -14.40
C ILE A 97 -2.72 -0.22 -14.75
N LYS A 98 -3.50 -1.08 -15.39
CA LYS A 98 -2.98 -2.34 -15.93
C LYS A 98 -2.11 -2.04 -17.15
N ILE A 99 -0.84 -2.43 -17.06
CA ILE A 99 0.16 -2.20 -18.11
C ILE A 99 0.65 -3.50 -18.76
N GLY A 100 0.24 -4.65 -18.23
CA GLY A 100 0.59 -5.96 -18.76
C GLY A 100 0.09 -7.09 -17.86
N GLU A 101 0.55 -8.30 -18.15
CA GLU A 101 0.25 -9.51 -17.40
C GLU A 101 1.37 -10.54 -17.58
N PHE A 102 1.55 -11.41 -16.57
CA PHE A 102 2.44 -12.57 -16.53
C PHE A 102 3.95 -12.29 -16.64
N CYS A 103 4.40 -11.61 -17.69
CA CYS A 103 5.79 -11.35 -17.98
C CYS A 103 6.33 -10.12 -17.23
N PHE A 104 6.61 -10.28 -15.93
CA PHE A 104 7.23 -9.23 -15.11
C PHE A 104 8.27 -9.80 -14.14
N PRO A 105 9.51 -9.29 -14.10
CA PRO A 105 10.53 -9.77 -13.17
C PRO A 105 10.20 -9.41 -11.72
N PHE A 106 10.14 -10.41 -10.84
CA PHE A 106 9.90 -10.21 -9.41
C PHE A 106 10.70 -11.19 -8.54
N VAL A 107 10.80 -10.86 -7.25
CA VAL A 107 11.29 -11.76 -6.20
C VAL A 107 10.30 -11.78 -5.05
N GLU A 108 10.16 -12.93 -4.38
CA GLU A 108 9.21 -13.09 -3.26
C GLU A 108 9.80 -12.72 -1.88
N SER A 109 11.08 -12.36 -1.84
CA SER A 109 11.80 -12.03 -0.60
C SER A 109 12.76 -10.86 -0.83
N PRO A 110 12.88 -9.92 0.13
CA PRO A 110 12.18 -9.85 1.41
C PRO A 110 10.71 -9.39 1.31
N ASP A 111 9.94 -9.64 2.38
CA ASP A 111 8.59 -9.09 2.56
C ASP A 111 8.65 -7.78 3.35
N PHE A 112 8.42 -6.64 2.67
CA PHE A 112 8.43 -5.31 3.27
C PHE A 112 7.21 -5.05 4.16
N SER A 113 6.18 -5.88 4.07
CA SER A 113 5.00 -5.83 4.93
C SER A 113 5.07 -6.77 6.14
N ALA A 114 6.22 -7.44 6.35
CA ALA A 114 6.47 -8.22 7.55
C ALA A 114 6.28 -7.35 8.81
N TYR A 115 5.79 -7.99 9.87
CA TYR A 115 5.53 -7.31 11.14
C TYR A 115 6.81 -6.72 11.72
N ASN A 116 6.74 -5.45 12.12
CA ASN A 116 7.84 -4.72 12.74
C ASN A 116 7.39 -4.12 14.09
N GLU A 117 7.99 -4.60 15.17
CA GLU A 117 7.71 -4.17 16.55
C GLU A 117 7.98 -2.67 16.76
N GLU A 118 9.02 -2.11 16.13
CA GLU A 118 9.37 -0.70 16.28
C GLU A 118 8.28 0.22 15.72
N TRP A 119 7.61 -0.18 14.64
CA TRP A 119 6.52 0.59 14.07
C TRP A 119 5.28 0.59 14.96
N VAL A 120 5.05 -0.49 15.70
CA VAL A 120 3.97 -0.56 16.70
C VAL A 120 4.26 0.37 17.87
N ALA A 121 5.49 0.34 18.40
CA ALA A 121 5.92 1.20 19.50
C ALA A 121 5.72 2.69 19.15
N LYS A 122 6.23 3.12 18.00
CA LYS A 122 6.13 4.52 17.53
C LYS A 122 4.68 4.98 17.29
N MET A 123 3.79 4.08 16.85
CA MET A 123 2.36 4.40 16.72
C MET A 123 1.69 4.62 18.08
N SER A 124 2.02 3.81 19.07
CA SER A 124 1.43 3.94 20.42
C SER A 124 1.78 5.28 21.08
N GLU A 125 3.02 5.75 20.88
CA GLU A 125 3.52 7.03 21.40
C GLU A 125 2.86 8.23 20.70
N GLY A 126 2.77 8.21 19.36
CA GLY A 126 2.13 9.28 18.59
C GLY A 126 0.63 9.42 18.89
N ASN A 127 -0.07 8.30 19.08
CA ASN A 127 -1.50 8.31 19.40
C ASN A 127 -1.78 8.82 20.83
N GLN A 128 -0.85 8.59 21.77
CA GLN A 128 -0.93 9.17 23.12
C GLN A 128 -0.70 10.68 23.12
N GLN A 129 0.26 11.18 22.33
CA GLN A 129 0.52 12.63 22.21
C GLN A 129 -0.65 13.39 21.56
N GLN A 130 -1.27 12.81 20.53
CA GLN A 130 -2.39 13.45 19.84
C GLN A 130 -3.65 13.54 20.73
N LYS A 131 -3.96 12.47 21.48
CA LYS A 131 -5.05 12.50 22.48
C LYS A 131 -4.79 13.52 23.60
N LYS A 132 -3.54 13.66 24.03
CA LYS A 132 -3.16 14.61 25.09
C LYS A 132 -3.25 16.06 24.61
N ALA A 133 -2.93 16.34 23.35
CA ALA A 133 -3.08 17.66 22.74
C ALA A 133 -4.56 18.06 22.54
N GLU A 134 -5.42 17.12 22.14
CA GLU A 134 -6.87 17.37 22.01
C GLU A 134 -7.58 17.57 23.35
N GLN A 135 -7.10 16.93 24.43
CA GLN A 135 -7.62 17.16 25.79
C GLN A 135 -7.19 18.50 26.38
N LEU A 136 -6.05 19.06 25.98
CA LEU A 136 -5.56 20.35 26.47
C LEU A 136 -6.18 21.55 25.74
N ALA A 137 -6.79 21.32 24.58
CA ALA A 137 -7.43 22.34 23.74
C ALA A 137 -8.95 22.48 24.00
N LYS A 138 -9.47 21.83 25.04
CA LYS A 138 -10.84 21.98 25.56
C LYS A 138 -10.79 22.57 26.97
#